data_AF-A0A2V8TV29-F1
#
_entry.id   AF-A0A2V8TV29-F1
#
_cell.length_a   1.000
_cell.length_b   1.000
_cell.length_c   1.000
_cell.angle_alpha   90.00
_cell.angle_beta   90.00
_cell.angle_gamma   90.00
#
_symmetry.space_group_name_H-M   'P 1'
#
loop_
_entity.id
_entity.type
_entity.pdbx_description
1 polymer ?
#
loop_
_entity_poly.entity_id
_entity_poly.type
_entity_poly.pdbx_seq_one_letter_code
_entity_poly.pdbx_strand_id
1 'polypeptide(L)'
;MAPFARAAREGVNGPRLRRRLEELSLHGRPSGGTFTDGVSRVAYSDADVAGRALVMSWMRDAGLNPRIDAAGNIFGNRAGTDPKLEPVLFGSHIDSVPSGGNFDGDLGVLSAIEVIERLNETRVQTRRPLEVAVWCNEEGVAFNNGLYGSRAAAGLLTDGELDHVWNGVVKRDAVRKVSGNPDRIETARRPAGSFHAYLELHIEQGGTLDREGIPVGVVEGIVAIDRYIADIRGFANHAGTTPMPDRQDAMLAAAYLTVAVEPGRQVGTVGHIEVSPNAPNVVPGAARLSIELRDLSSSKIAKLGAAIEERARGIATETRTAIELRREAHHESAAADPRLQTAIEEVSARLNLKSRRLPSGAGHDAQSMAHLGPMAMIFVPSVGGISHSPREFTRWEDCARGAEVLFETVRVVAG
;
A
#
# COMPACT_ATOMS: atom_id res chain seq x y z
N MET A 1 -7.34 35.64 -23.38
CA MET A 1 -6.14 34.86 -23.01
C MET A 1 -6.44 34.15 -21.70
N ALA A 2 -6.61 32.84 -21.75
CA ALA A 2 -7.21 32.04 -20.67
C ALA A 2 -6.24 31.83 -19.47
N PRO A 3 -6.75 31.76 -18.23
CA PRO A 3 -5.96 31.49 -17.01
C PRO A 3 -5.09 30.23 -17.07
N PHE A 4 -5.48 29.23 -17.88
CA PHE A 4 -4.75 27.98 -18.07
C PHE A 4 -3.36 28.14 -18.72
N ALA A 5 -3.16 29.16 -19.55
CA ALA A 5 -1.87 29.36 -20.22
C ALA A 5 -0.77 29.88 -19.27
N ARG A 6 -1.14 30.41 -18.10
CA ARG A 6 -0.19 30.87 -17.08
C ARG A 6 0.18 29.76 -16.09
N ALA A 7 -0.76 28.86 -15.75
CA ALA A 7 -0.49 27.70 -14.88
C ALA A 7 0.44 26.66 -15.54
N ALA A 8 0.35 26.47 -16.87
CA ALA A 8 1.23 25.57 -17.62
C ALA A 8 2.72 25.97 -17.61
N ARG A 9 3.08 27.16 -17.10
CA ARG A 9 4.47 27.58 -16.92
C ARG A 9 5.04 27.28 -15.53
N GLU A 10 4.24 26.83 -14.56
CA GLU A 10 4.68 26.57 -13.18
C GLU A 10 4.39 25.14 -12.68
N GLY A 11 3.42 24.42 -13.26
CA GLY A 11 3.06 23.04 -12.87
C GLY A 11 4.02 21.95 -13.37
N VAL A 12 3.74 20.69 -13.01
CA VAL A 12 4.55 19.50 -13.30
C VAL A 12 4.65 19.20 -14.80
N ASN A 13 5.73 18.55 -15.22
CA ASN A 13 5.93 18.09 -16.58
C ASN A 13 5.35 16.67 -16.79
N GLY A 14 4.06 16.60 -17.09
CA GLY A 14 3.35 15.33 -17.36
C GLY A 14 4.04 14.42 -18.39
N PRO A 15 4.51 14.93 -19.55
CA PRO A 15 5.27 14.12 -20.51
C PRO A 15 6.57 13.52 -19.95
N ARG A 16 7.31 14.23 -19.09
CA ARG A 16 8.50 13.68 -18.43
C ARG A 16 8.14 12.59 -17.43
N LEU A 17 7.10 12.81 -16.62
CA LEU A 17 6.59 11.80 -15.68
C LEU A 17 6.18 10.52 -16.40
N ARG A 18 5.37 10.65 -17.47
CA ARG A 18 4.96 9.51 -18.31
C ARG A 18 6.17 8.75 -18.85
N ARG A 19 7.15 9.46 -19.43
CA ARG A 19 8.35 8.84 -19.98
C ARG A 19 9.10 8.04 -18.92
N ARG A 20 9.25 8.58 -17.70
CA ARG A 20 9.92 7.88 -16.59
C ARG A 20 9.15 6.63 -16.14
N LEU A 21 7.82 6.68 -16.07
CA LEU A 21 7.00 5.48 -15.79
C LEU A 21 7.22 4.41 -16.88
N GLU A 22 7.19 4.82 -18.15
CA GLU A 22 7.45 3.92 -19.28
C GLU A 22 8.88 3.35 -19.26
N GLU A 23 9.90 4.15 -18.92
CA GLU A 23 11.31 3.72 -18.80
C GLU A 23 11.55 2.81 -17.60
N LEU A 24 11.01 3.14 -16.41
CA LEU A 24 11.16 2.32 -15.21
C LEU A 24 10.52 0.94 -15.39
N SER A 25 9.36 0.90 -16.07
CA SER A 25 8.68 -0.37 -16.35
C SER A 25 9.51 -1.34 -17.21
N LEU A 26 10.57 -0.89 -17.91
CA LEU A 26 11.49 -1.80 -18.62
C LEU A 26 12.21 -2.75 -17.64
N HIS A 27 12.36 -2.34 -16.38
CA HIS A 27 12.93 -3.16 -15.32
C HIS A 27 11.83 -3.97 -14.63
N GLY A 28 11.75 -5.26 -14.96
CA GLY A 28 10.74 -6.18 -14.43
C GLY A 28 9.67 -6.56 -15.45
N ARG A 29 9.61 -5.92 -16.63
CA ARG A 29 8.71 -6.32 -17.71
C ARG A 29 9.09 -7.69 -18.28
N PRO A 30 8.10 -8.55 -18.61
CA PRO A 30 8.36 -9.80 -19.31
C PRO A 30 9.14 -9.59 -20.63
N SER A 31 10.00 -10.54 -20.97
CA SER A 31 10.77 -10.50 -22.22
C SER A 31 9.83 -10.48 -23.44
N GLY A 32 10.07 -9.56 -24.38
CA GLY A 32 9.19 -9.33 -25.54
C GLY A 32 7.88 -8.61 -25.23
N GLY A 33 7.64 -8.26 -23.96
CA GLY A 33 6.44 -7.54 -23.53
C GLY A 33 6.48 -6.04 -23.83
N THR A 34 5.33 -5.42 -23.65
CA THR A 34 5.03 -4.00 -23.79
C THR A 34 4.65 -3.41 -22.42
N PHE A 35 4.37 -2.10 -22.37
CA PHE A 35 3.94 -1.45 -21.13
C PHE A 35 2.69 -2.11 -20.53
N THR A 36 1.77 -2.62 -21.35
CA THR A 36 0.52 -3.24 -20.87
C THR A 36 0.70 -4.64 -20.28
N ASP A 37 1.90 -5.22 -20.39
CA ASP A 37 2.21 -6.54 -19.81
C ASP A 37 2.67 -6.46 -18.35
N GLY A 38 2.68 -5.24 -17.77
CA GLY A 38 3.02 -5.00 -16.38
C GLY A 38 4.48 -5.29 -16.03
N VAL A 39 4.75 -5.44 -14.74
CA VAL A 39 6.09 -5.72 -14.22
C VAL A 39 6.10 -6.77 -13.12
N SER A 40 7.24 -7.43 -12.98
CA SER A 40 7.62 -8.26 -11.84
C SER A 40 8.94 -7.75 -11.28
N ARG A 41 8.89 -6.58 -10.65
CA ARG A 41 10.05 -5.95 -9.99
C ARG A 41 10.00 -6.24 -8.49
N VAL A 42 10.00 -7.54 -8.16
CA VAL A 42 9.98 -8.01 -6.76
C VAL A 42 11.22 -7.50 -6.04
N ALA A 43 11.07 -7.02 -4.80
CA ALA A 43 12.17 -6.50 -4.00
C ALA A 43 13.37 -7.47 -3.96
N TYR A 44 14.58 -6.92 -4.02
CA TYR A 44 15.86 -7.62 -4.04
C TYR A 44 16.13 -8.47 -5.31
N SER A 45 15.20 -8.53 -6.26
CA SER A 45 15.46 -9.11 -7.59
C SER A 45 16.46 -8.26 -8.37
N ASP A 46 17.01 -8.81 -9.46
CA ASP A 46 17.90 -8.03 -10.34
C ASP A 46 17.15 -6.88 -11.02
N ALA A 47 15.84 -7.05 -11.26
CA ALA A 47 14.98 -5.99 -11.76
C ALA A 47 14.83 -4.84 -10.74
N ASP A 48 14.68 -5.14 -9.45
CA ASP A 48 14.63 -4.12 -8.39
C ASP A 48 15.97 -3.39 -8.29
N VAL A 49 17.09 -4.11 -8.25
CA VAL A 49 18.43 -3.50 -8.23
C VAL A 49 18.64 -2.55 -9.42
N ALA A 50 18.23 -2.96 -10.62
CA ALA A 50 18.34 -2.12 -11.82
C ALA A 50 17.39 -0.91 -11.78
N GLY A 51 16.13 -1.09 -11.35
CA GLY A 51 15.16 -0.01 -11.20
C GLY A 51 15.61 1.03 -10.17
N ARG A 52 16.13 0.58 -9.02
CA ARG A 52 16.75 1.44 -8.00
C ARG A 52 17.88 2.28 -8.56
N ALA A 53 18.78 1.67 -9.34
CA ALA A 53 19.90 2.39 -9.95
C ALA A 53 19.41 3.48 -10.92
N LEU A 54 18.38 3.20 -11.71
CA LEU A 54 17.76 4.16 -12.64
C LEU A 54 17.05 5.31 -11.89
N VAL A 55 16.27 5.00 -10.85
CA VAL A 55 15.61 6.01 -10.02
C VAL A 55 16.64 6.91 -9.34
N MET A 56 17.72 6.34 -8.80
CA MET A 56 18.83 7.12 -8.24
C MET A 56 19.52 8.00 -9.28
N SER A 57 19.63 7.58 -10.56
CA SER A 57 20.18 8.48 -11.59
C SER A 57 19.25 9.68 -11.84
N TRP A 58 17.93 9.47 -11.91
CA TRP A 58 17.00 10.59 -12.06
C TRP A 58 16.95 11.50 -10.83
N MET A 59 17.14 10.97 -9.62
CA MET A 59 17.31 11.80 -8.43
C MET A 59 18.54 12.71 -8.56
N ARG A 60 19.67 12.20 -9.07
CA ARG A 60 20.87 13.01 -9.34
C ARG A 60 20.62 14.06 -10.42
N ASP A 61 19.95 13.69 -11.51
CA ASP A 61 19.60 14.61 -12.60
C ASP A 61 18.70 15.75 -12.10
N ALA A 62 17.78 15.45 -11.17
CA ALA A 62 16.94 16.44 -10.50
C ALA A 62 17.70 17.31 -9.49
N GLY A 63 19.01 17.08 -9.27
CA GLY A 63 19.85 17.85 -8.36
C GLY A 63 19.86 17.37 -6.91
N LEU A 64 19.39 16.14 -6.64
CA LEU A 64 19.48 15.51 -5.32
C LEU A 64 20.79 14.74 -5.17
N ASN A 65 21.18 14.49 -3.91
CA ASN A 65 22.24 13.54 -3.58
C ASN A 65 21.63 12.27 -2.95
N PRO A 66 21.31 11.23 -3.75
CA PRO A 66 20.66 10.04 -3.24
C PRO A 66 21.60 9.20 -2.36
N ARG A 67 21.12 8.76 -1.21
CA ARG A 67 21.83 7.88 -0.26
C ARG A 67 20.98 6.64 0.05
N ILE A 68 21.63 5.54 0.36
CA ILE A 68 20.98 4.30 0.82
C ILE A 68 21.20 4.17 2.33
N ASP A 69 20.15 3.91 3.11
CA ASP A 69 20.26 3.67 4.55
C ASP A 69 20.55 2.18 4.88
N ALA A 70 20.63 1.85 6.17
CA ALA A 70 20.90 0.48 6.60
C ALA A 70 19.80 -0.54 6.25
N ALA A 71 18.56 -0.08 6.03
CA ALA A 71 17.45 -0.93 5.59
C ALA A 71 17.36 -1.05 4.07
N GLY A 72 18.17 -0.30 3.31
CA GLY A 72 18.09 -0.27 1.86
C GLY A 72 17.09 0.77 1.33
N ASN A 73 16.56 1.67 2.16
CA ASN A 73 15.75 2.79 1.67
C ASN A 73 16.64 3.80 0.93
N ILE A 74 16.11 4.43 -0.12
CA ILE A 74 16.82 5.50 -0.83
C ILE A 74 16.23 6.84 -0.41
N PHE A 75 17.08 7.80 -0.05
CA PHE A 75 16.67 9.16 0.28
C PHE A 75 17.43 10.21 -0.52
N GLY A 76 16.76 11.27 -0.95
CA GLY A 76 17.37 12.40 -1.65
C GLY A 76 16.94 13.74 -1.09
N ASN A 77 17.90 14.56 -0.66
CA ASN A 77 17.63 15.84 0.01
C ASN A 77 17.75 17.04 -0.94
N ARG A 78 16.83 17.99 -0.78
CA ARG A 78 16.91 19.34 -1.34
C ARG A 78 16.85 20.36 -0.20
N ALA A 79 17.84 21.25 -0.17
CA ALA A 79 17.93 22.28 0.87
C ALA A 79 16.74 23.26 0.82
N GLY A 80 16.24 23.64 1.99
CA GLY A 80 15.33 24.77 2.17
C GLY A 80 16.11 26.04 2.53
N THR A 81 15.41 27.17 2.68
CA THR A 81 16.03 28.43 3.13
C THR A 81 16.34 28.44 4.63
N ASP A 82 15.68 27.60 5.43
CA ASP A 82 15.98 27.39 6.84
C ASP A 82 16.37 25.92 7.11
N PRO A 83 17.67 25.60 7.20
CA PRO A 83 18.15 24.23 7.40
C PRO A 83 17.89 23.69 8.81
N LYS A 84 17.39 24.50 9.75
CA LYS A 84 17.05 24.07 11.12
C LYS A 84 15.65 23.49 11.22
N LEU A 85 14.83 23.64 10.17
CA LEU A 85 13.48 23.11 10.15
C LEU A 85 13.47 21.67 9.69
N GLU A 86 12.60 20.88 10.30
CA GLU A 86 12.34 19.51 9.88
C GLU A 86 11.83 19.46 8.43
N PRO A 87 12.30 18.49 7.63
CA PRO A 87 11.98 18.41 6.21
C PRO A 87 10.52 18.01 5.98
N VAL A 88 10.00 18.32 4.80
CA VAL A 88 8.83 17.61 4.26
C VAL A 88 9.35 16.37 3.54
N LEU A 89 8.95 15.19 4.03
CA LEU A 89 9.28 13.89 3.47
C LEU A 89 8.18 13.47 2.51
N PHE A 90 8.50 12.96 1.33
CA PHE A 90 7.49 12.45 0.40
C PHE A 90 8.08 11.44 -0.56
N GLY A 91 7.24 10.49 -0.99
CA GLY A 91 7.71 9.34 -1.75
C GLY A 91 6.72 8.19 -1.67
N SER A 92 7.20 7.00 -2.04
CA SER A 92 6.49 5.72 -1.97
C SER A 92 7.51 4.59 -2.20
N HIS A 93 7.13 3.49 -2.84
CA HIS A 93 7.99 2.37 -3.20
C HIS A 93 8.19 2.24 -4.72
N ILE A 94 9.08 1.33 -5.14
CA ILE A 94 9.23 0.94 -6.55
C ILE A 94 9.27 -0.58 -6.73
N ASP A 95 9.28 -1.38 -5.66
CA ASP A 95 9.08 -2.82 -5.81
C ASP A 95 7.61 -3.12 -6.13
N SER A 96 7.36 -4.27 -6.79
CA SER A 96 6.02 -4.68 -7.22
C SER A 96 5.72 -6.12 -6.81
N VAL A 97 4.43 -6.46 -6.75
CA VAL A 97 3.99 -7.86 -6.86
C VAL A 97 4.42 -8.53 -8.17
N PRO A 98 4.52 -9.88 -8.21
CA PRO A 98 4.66 -10.61 -9.46
C PRO A 98 3.50 -10.31 -10.41
N SER A 99 3.81 -9.97 -11.65
CA SER A 99 2.82 -9.55 -12.65
C SER A 99 1.92 -8.39 -12.17
N GLY A 100 2.50 -7.43 -11.47
CA GLY A 100 1.85 -6.19 -11.05
C GLY A 100 1.70 -5.17 -12.18
N GLY A 101 1.14 -4.02 -11.80
CA GLY A 101 0.99 -2.86 -12.69
C GLY A 101 2.24 -1.98 -12.73
N ASN A 102 2.16 -0.87 -13.49
CA ASN A 102 3.27 0.07 -13.67
C ASN A 102 3.06 1.38 -12.89
N PHE A 103 2.07 1.46 -12.00
CA PHE A 103 1.70 2.70 -11.32
C PHE A 103 1.75 2.56 -9.80
N ASP A 104 1.42 1.39 -9.27
CA ASP A 104 1.57 1.02 -7.86
C ASP A 104 2.98 1.34 -7.34
N GLY A 105 3.09 2.17 -6.31
CA GLY A 105 4.34 2.77 -5.81
C GLY A 105 5.04 3.75 -6.77
N ASP A 106 5.30 3.31 -8.01
CA ASP A 106 6.08 4.01 -9.03
C ASP A 106 5.58 5.44 -9.27
N LEU A 107 4.25 5.63 -9.32
CA LEU A 107 3.65 6.95 -9.51
C LEU A 107 4.06 7.91 -8.38
N GLY A 108 4.09 7.45 -7.13
CA GLY A 108 4.44 8.27 -5.97
C GLY A 108 5.90 8.71 -6.01
N VAL A 109 6.81 7.77 -6.25
CA VAL A 109 8.26 8.04 -6.31
C VAL A 109 8.61 8.96 -7.49
N LEU A 110 8.10 8.66 -8.68
CA LEU A 110 8.43 9.45 -9.87
C LEU A 110 7.78 10.83 -9.84
N SER A 111 6.62 10.98 -9.20
CA SER A 111 6.03 12.29 -8.94
C SER A 111 6.83 13.07 -7.90
N ALA A 112 7.37 12.42 -6.86
CA ALA A 112 8.25 13.08 -5.90
C ALA A 112 9.52 13.65 -6.56
N ILE A 113 10.13 12.90 -7.48
CA ILE A 113 11.28 13.38 -8.27
C ILE A 113 10.84 14.53 -9.19
N GLU A 114 9.69 14.41 -9.86
CA GLU A 114 9.14 15.47 -10.71
C GLU A 114 8.91 16.77 -9.94
N VAL A 115 8.40 16.70 -8.70
CA VAL A 115 8.23 17.86 -7.82
C VAL A 115 9.57 18.57 -7.59
N ILE A 116 10.62 17.83 -7.23
CA ILE A 116 11.95 18.39 -7.01
C ILE A 116 12.48 19.06 -8.27
N GLU A 117 12.44 18.35 -9.40
CA GLU A 117 12.95 18.85 -10.67
C GLU A 117 12.20 20.12 -11.09
N ARG A 118 10.88 20.14 -10.91
CA ARG A 118 10.06 21.30 -11.24
C ARG A 118 10.35 22.51 -10.36
N LEU A 119 10.51 22.32 -9.05
CA LEU A 119 10.94 23.39 -8.14
C LEU A 119 12.31 23.98 -8.54
N ASN A 120 13.22 23.13 -9.02
CA ASN A 120 14.54 23.56 -9.47
C ASN A 120 14.48 24.32 -10.82
N GLU A 121 13.73 23.82 -11.79
CA GLU A 121 13.52 24.48 -13.09
C GLU A 121 12.85 25.86 -12.96
N THR A 122 11.89 25.95 -12.04
CA THR A 122 11.15 27.20 -11.75
C THR A 122 11.84 28.10 -10.73
N ARG A 123 12.97 27.64 -10.15
CA ARG A 123 13.75 28.34 -9.12
C ARG A 123 12.93 28.72 -7.88
N VAL A 124 11.90 27.95 -7.56
CA VAL A 124 11.08 28.15 -6.36
C VAL A 124 11.83 27.63 -5.14
N GLN A 125 12.05 28.49 -4.14
CA GLN A 125 12.63 28.07 -2.85
C GLN A 125 11.52 27.69 -1.88
N THR A 126 11.79 26.69 -1.04
CA THR A 126 10.94 26.30 0.08
C THR A 126 11.61 26.72 1.37
N ARG A 127 10.82 27.04 2.40
CA ARG A 127 11.38 27.39 3.70
C ARG A 127 12.00 26.17 4.37
N ARG A 128 11.25 25.07 4.40
CA ARG A 128 11.70 23.77 4.91
C ARG A 128 12.54 23.03 3.86
N PRO A 129 13.50 22.21 4.29
CA PRO A 129 14.12 21.21 3.41
C PRO A 129 13.09 20.21 2.89
N LEU A 130 13.40 19.58 1.77
CA LEU A 130 12.58 18.52 1.17
C LEU A 130 13.41 17.23 1.12
N GLU A 131 12.78 16.10 1.38
CA GLU A 131 13.41 14.78 1.29
C GLU A 131 12.50 13.83 0.49
N VAL A 132 13.03 13.31 -0.61
CA VAL A 132 12.38 12.26 -1.40
C VAL A 132 12.76 10.91 -0.79
N ALA A 133 11.78 10.02 -0.58
CA ALA A 133 11.99 8.66 -0.10
C ALA A 133 11.58 7.62 -1.15
N VAL A 134 12.37 6.55 -1.25
CA VAL A 134 12.00 5.29 -1.92
C VAL A 134 12.13 4.19 -0.90
N TRP A 135 10.99 3.68 -0.46
CA TRP A 135 10.93 2.65 0.57
C TRP A 135 11.25 1.27 -0.02
N CYS A 136 11.92 0.45 0.80
CA CYS A 136 12.37 -0.87 0.41
C CYS A 136 11.34 -1.96 0.77
N ASN A 137 10.92 -2.77 -0.21
CA ASN A 137 10.08 -3.96 0.01
C ASN A 137 8.77 -3.61 0.71
N GLU A 138 8.02 -2.70 0.11
CA GLU A 138 6.67 -2.31 0.55
C GLU A 138 5.71 -3.49 0.37
N GLU A 139 5.73 -4.10 -0.82
CA GLU A 139 4.75 -5.11 -1.24
C GLU A 139 4.88 -6.41 -0.43
N GLY A 140 6.07 -6.66 0.13
CA GLY A 140 6.29 -7.77 1.05
C GLY A 140 6.26 -9.15 0.43
N VAL A 141 6.23 -9.25 -0.89
CA VAL A 141 6.30 -10.52 -1.63
C VAL A 141 7.53 -11.32 -1.18
N ALA A 142 8.68 -10.64 -1.07
CA ALA A 142 9.85 -11.21 -0.46
C ALA A 142 9.64 -11.28 1.06
N PHE A 143 9.82 -12.48 1.62
CA PHE A 143 9.71 -12.78 3.06
C PHE A 143 8.31 -12.67 3.67
N ASN A 144 7.24 -12.52 2.85
CA ASN A 144 5.85 -12.39 3.29
C ASN A 144 5.67 -11.32 4.38
N ASN A 145 6.41 -10.22 4.24
CA ASN A 145 6.51 -9.20 5.25
C ASN A 145 6.80 -7.84 4.60
N GLY A 146 5.72 -7.12 4.30
CA GLY A 146 5.73 -5.83 3.62
C GLY A 146 6.10 -4.65 4.51
N LEU A 147 6.13 -3.47 3.90
CA LEU A 147 6.49 -2.19 4.50
C LEU A 147 7.87 -2.24 5.16
N TYR A 148 8.78 -3.11 4.72
CA TYR A 148 9.99 -3.43 5.49
C TYR A 148 10.85 -2.17 5.71
N GLY A 149 11.09 -1.41 4.65
CA GLY A 149 11.91 -0.22 4.67
C GLY A 149 11.33 0.88 5.57
N SER A 150 10.04 1.15 5.46
CA SER A 150 9.35 2.16 6.27
C SER A 150 9.19 1.71 7.73
N ARG A 151 8.95 0.40 7.98
CA ARG A 151 8.95 -0.19 9.33
C ARG A 151 10.33 -0.12 9.98
N ALA A 152 11.40 -0.34 9.22
CA ALA A 152 12.76 -0.17 9.72
C ALA A 152 13.01 1.29 10.16
N ALA A 153 12.59 2.25 9.35
CA ALA A 153 12.64 3.66 9.71
C ALA A 153 11.80 4.00 10.95
N ALA A 154 10.61 3.41 11.08
CA ALA A 154 9.73 3.59 12.24
C ALA A 154 10.15 2.78 13.49
N GLY A 155 11.17 1.91 13.39
CA GLY A 155 11.61 1.06 14.49
C GLY A 155 10.67 -0.10 14.82
N LEU A 156 9.89 -0.57 13.84
CA LEU A 156 8.82 -1.57 13.95
C LEU A 156 9.25 -2.97 13.46
N LEU A 157 10.54 -3.21 13.24
CA LEU A 157 11.04 -4.56 12.94
C LEU A 157 10.98 -5.44 14.19
N THR A 158 10.65 -6.71 14.02
CA THR A 158 10.62 -7.68 15.12
C THR A 158 11.95 -8.43 15.25
N ASP A 159 12.22 -8.99 16.43
CA ASP A 159 13.38 -9.85 16.65
C ASP A 159 13.38 -11.05 15.71
N GLY A 160 14.56 -11.42 15.19
CA GLY A 160 14.74 -12.55 14.27
C GLY A 160 14.24 -12.30 12.83
N GLU A 161 13.58 -11.17 12.54
CA GLU A 161 12.98 -10.90 11.24
C GLU A 161 14.02 -10.89 10.09
N LEU A 162 15.23 -10.38 10.36
CA LEU A 162 16.33 -10.36 9.40
C LEU A 162 16.87 -11.76 9.07
N ASP A 163 16.58 -12.75 9.90
CA ASP A 163 17.05 -14.13 9.72
C ASP A 163 16.03 -15.00 8.95
N HIS A 164 14.89 -14.42 8.54
CA HIS A 164 13.90 -15.09 7.71
C HIS A 164 14.48 -15.50 6.35
N VAL A 165 14.04 -16.64 5.84
CA VAL A 165 14.47 -17.20 4.55
C VAL A 165 13.33 -17.16 3.56
N TRP A 166 13.60 -16.69 2.34
CA TRP A 166 12.67 -16.71 1.22
C TRP A 166 13.41 -17.17 -0.03
N ASN A 167 12.89 -18.18 -0.71
CA ASN A 167 13.52 -18.80 -1.89
C ASN A 167 15.01 -19.16 -1.68
N GLY A 168 15.36 -19.64 -0.48
CA GLY A 168 16.72 -20.04 -0.13
C GLY A 168 17.68 -18.89 0.20
N VAL A 169 17.21 -17.63 0.18
CA VAL A 169 18.00 -16.44 0.52
C VAL A 169 17.58 -15.93 1.91
N VAL A 170 18.54 -15.64 2.77
CA VAL A 170 18.30 -15.01 4.08
C VAL A 170 18.08 -13.50 3.88
N LYS A 171 17.14 -12.90 4.63
CA LYS A 171 16.79 -11.47 4.50
C LYS A 171 18.00 -10.54 4.69
N ARG A 172 18.93 -10.84 5.59
CA ARG A 172 20.21 -10.10 5.71
C ARG A 172 20.94 -9.97 4.37
N ASP A 173 21.06 -11.06 3.62
CA ASP A 173 21.80 -11.05 2.36
C ASP A 173 21.04 -10.32 1.25
N ALA A 174 19.71 -10.42 1.26
CA ALA A 174 18.84 -9.64 0.38
C ALA A 174 19.01 -8.12 0.62
N VAL A 175 19.03 -7.69 1.89
CA VAL A 175 19.27 -6.29 2.26
C VAL A 175 20.66 -5.82 1.80
N ARG A 176 21.70 -6.64 1.97
CA ARG A 176 23.06 -6.34 1.46
C ARG A 176 23.08 -6.19 -0.07
N LYS A 177 22.29 -6.99 -0.80
CA LYS A 177 22.20 -6.91 -2.26
C LYS A 177 21.73 -5.55 -2.76
N VAL A 178 20.84 -4.88 -2.02
CA VAL A 178 20.39 -3.51 -2.33
C VAL A 178 21.23 -2.43 -1.61
N SER A 179 22.45 -2.77 -1.20
CA SER A 179 23.40 -1.89 -0.51
C SER A 179 22.98 -1.42 0.88
N GLY A 180 21.99 -2.08 1.50
CA GLY A 180 21.68 -1.91 2.91
C GLY A 180 22.74 -2.56 3.82
N ASN A 181 22.65 -2.28 5.12
CA ASN A 181 23.55 -2.82 6.13
C ASN A 181 22.74 -3.43 7.30
N PRO A 182 22.39 -4.73 7.22
CA PRO A 182 21.57 -5.39 8.24
C PRO A 182 22.27 -5.53 9.60
N ASP A 183 23.60 -5.39 9.64
CA ASP A 183 24.39 -5.45 10.89
C ASP A 183 24.36 -4.12 11.65
N ARG A 184 23.82 -3.06 11.01
CA ARG A 184 23.58 -1.74 11.59
C ARG A 184 22.15 -1.28 11.37
N ILE A 185 21.20 -2.22 11.34
CA ILE A 185 19.80 -1.96 10.99
C ILE A 185 19.16 -0.89 11.88
N GLU A 186 19.59 -0.78 13.14
CA GLU A 186 19.16 0.22 14.09
C GLU A 186 19.43 1.66 13.62
N THR A 187 20.43 1.87 12.75
CA THR A 187 20.75 3.19 12.18
C THR A 187 19.79 3.63 11.08
N ALA A 188 18.92 2.75 10.58
CA ALA A 188 17.82 3.13 9.70
C ALA A 188 16.70 3.84 10.48
N ARG A 189 16.61 3.63 11.80
CA ARG A 189 15.56 4.21 12.64
C ARG A 189 15.64 5.73 12.63
N ARG A 190 14.48 6.36 12.46
CA ARG A 190 14.30 7.80 12.53
C ARG A 190 13.66 8.19 13.87
N PRO A 191 14.08 9.31 14.49
CA PRO A 191 13.38 9.84 15.65
C PRO A 191 11.95 10.28 15.31
N ALA A 192 11.03 10.14 16.26
CA ALA A 192 9.72 10.77 16.16
C ALA A 192 9.88 12.31 16.04
N GLY A 193 9.14 12.92 15.12
CA GLY A 193 9.24 14.35 14.81
C GLY A 193 10.41 14.73 13.88
N SER A 194 11.17 13.78 13.33
CA SER A 194 12.29 14.04 12.39
C SER A 194 11.88 14.46 10.96
N PHE A 195 10.59 14.73 10.76
CA PHE A 195 10.04 15.36 9.58
C PHE A 195 8.82 16.18 9.99
N HIS A 196 8.54 17.25 9.23
CA HIS A 196 7.38 18.10 9.46
C HIS A 196 6.07 17.44 9.03
N ALA A 197 6.10 16.78 7.88
CA ALA A 197 5.01 16.03 7.29
C ALA A 197 5.56 14.94 6.35
N TYR A 198 4.83 13.83 6.25
CA TYR A 198 4.98 12.81 5.21
C TYR A 198 3.82 12.90 4.21
N LEU A 199 4.12 13.01 2.92
CA LEU A 199 3.11 13.01 1.85
C LEU A 199 3.37 11.87 0.87
N GLU A 200 2.33 11.10 0.55
CA GLU A 200 2.43 10.00 -0.41
C GLU A 200 1.33 10.12 -1.47
N LEU A 201 1.75 10.23 -2.73
CA LEU A 201 0.84 10.12 -3.87
C LEU A 201 0.78 8.66 -4.30
N HIS A 202 -0.42 8.15 -4.48
CA HIS A 202 -0.63 6.77 -4.87
C HIS A 202 -1.86 6.62 -5.78
N ILE A 203 -1.95 5.50 -6.49
CA ILE A 203 -3.21 5.11 -7.12
C ILE A 203 -4.20 4.61 -6.05
N GLU A 204 -5.50 4.77 -6.28
CA GLU A 204 -6.53 4.34 -5.32
C GLU A 204 -6.49 2.84 -5.06
N GLN A 205 -6.15 2.05 -6.09
CA GLN A 205 -6.28 0.59 -6.17
C GLN A 205 -7.73 0.09 -6.09
N GLY A 206 -8.65 0.90 -5.54
CA GLY A 206 -10.10 0.76 -5.64
C GLY A 206 -10.70 1.46 -6.86
N GLY A 207 -12.00 1.22 -7.08
CA GLY A 207 -12.75 1.76 -8.22
C GLY A 207 -13.77 2.85 -7.85
N THR A 208 -13.55 3.57 -6.75
CA THR A 208 -14.48 4.62 -6.27
C THR A 208 -14.32 5.89 -7.08
N LEU A 209 -13.09 6.40 -7.17
CA LEU A 209 -12.78 7.65 -7.85
C LEU A 209 -13.05 7.56 -9.36
N ASP A 210 -12.68 6.44 -10.00
CA ASP A 210 -12.94 6.21 -11.44
C ASP A 210 -14.45 6.15 -11.74
N ARG A 211 -15.22 5.41 -10.93
CA ARG A 211 -16.68 5.27 -11.10
C ARG A 211 -17.43 6.58 -10.89
N GLU A 212 -16.94 7.41 -9.98
CA GLU A 212 -17.55 8.71 -9.66
C GLU A 212 -17.01 9.86 -10.52
N GLY A 213 -15.97 9.60 -11.32
CA GLY A 213 -15.31 10.63 -12.13
C GLY A 213 -14.64 11.71 -11.28
N ILE A 214 -14.09 11.35 -10.11
CA ILE A 214 -13.40 12.25 -9.19
C ILE A 214 -11.89 12.09 -9.38
N PRO A 215 -11.13 13.13 -9.78
CA PRO A 215 -9.71 12.99 -10.11
C PRO A 215 -8.78 12.90 -8.89
N VAL A 216 -9.22 13.29 -7.70
CA VAL A 216 -8.37 13.35 -6.50
C VAL A 216 -9.10 12.75 -5.29
N GLY A 217 -8.46 11.77 -4.67
CA GLY A 217 -8.82 11.27 -3.35
C GLY A 217 -7.97 11.89 -2.25
N VAL A 218 -8.61 12.34 -1.18
CA VAL A 218 -7.96 12.83 0.04
C VAL A 218 -8.08 11.75 1.10
N VAL A 219 -7.01 11.03 1.36
CA VAL A 219 -7.09 9.82 2.19
C VAL A 219 -7.41 10.20 3.64
N GLU A 220 -8.41 9.54 4.22
CA GLU A 220 -8.83 9.69 5.63
C GLU A 220 -7.86 9.02 6.60
N GLY A 221 -7.20 7.99 6.11
CA GLY A 221 -6.29 7.13 6.81
C GLY A 221 -6.26 5.77 6.13
N ILE A 222 -5.42 4.91 6.67
CA ILE A 222 -5.30 3.52 6.24
C ILE A 222 -6.03 2.66 7.27
N VAL A 223 -6.89 1.78 6.77
CA VAL A 223 -7.76 0.93 7.60
C VAL A 223 -6.96 -0.01 8.50
N ALA A 224 -7.49 -0.26 9.69
CA ALA A 224 -7.05 -1.39 10.50
C ALA A 224 -7.49 -2.69 9.81
N ILE A 225 -6.76 -3.78 10.07
CA ILE A 225 -7.06 -5.10 9.51
C ILE A 225 -7.02 -6.13 10.63
N ASP A 226 -8.11 -6.86 10.83
CA ASP A 226 -8.10 -8.11 11.59
C ASP A 226 -8.18 -9.30 10.64
N ARG A 227 -7.31 -10.28 10.86
CA ARG A 227 -7.39 -11.59 10.19
C ARG A 227 -7.72 -12.67 11.19
N TYR A 228 -8.72 -13.47 10.86
CA TYR A 228 -9.14 -14.63 11.62
C TYR A 228 -9.02 -15.89 10.77
N ILE A 229 -8.74 -17.00 11.43
CA ILE A 229 -8.95 -18.35 10.91
C ILE A 229 -10.10 -18.98 11.67
N ALA A 230 -11.07 -19.54 10.94
CA ALA A 230 -12.11 -20.38 11.48
C ALA A 230 -11.79 -21.85 11.16
N ASP A 231 -11.56 -22.66 12.19
CA ASP A 231 -11.44 -24.11 12.09
C ASP A 231 -12.78 -24.75 12.46
N ILE A 232 -13.36 -25.46 11.50
CA ILE A 232 -14.67 -26.09 11.61
C ILE A 232 -14.49 -27.60 11.61
N ARG A 233 -14.98 -28.27 12.65
CA ARG A 233 -14.95 -29.72 12.80
C ARG A 233 -16.37 -30.27 12.83
N GLY A 234 -16.67 -31.11 11.86
CA GLY A 234 -17.88 -31.90 11.79
C GLY A 234 -17.54 -33.38 11.86
N PHE A 235 -18.26 -34.19 11.08
CA PHE A 235 -18.04 -35.64 11.04
C PHE A 235 -18.15 -36.16 9.60
N ALA A 236 -17.04 -36.71 9.09
CA ALA A 236 -17.01 -37.23 7.74
C ALA A 236 -17.82 -38.53 7.65
N ASN A 237 -18.73 -38.61 6.67
CA ASN A 237 -19.55 -39.82 6.47
C ASN A 237 -20.04 -39.94 5.02
N HIS A 238 -20.60 -41.07 4.64
CA HIS A 238 -21.03 -41.34 3.27
C HIS A 238 -22.27 -40.51 2.89
N ALA A 239 -22.18 -39.76 1.77
CA ALA A 239 -23.20 -38.79 1.38
C ALA A 239 -24.54 -39.42 0.96
N GLY A 240 -24.55 -40.68 0.52
CA GLY A 240 -25.78 -41.37 0.11
C GLY A 240 -26.53 -42.07 1.24
N THR A 241 -25.83 -42.45 2.32
CA THR A 241 -26.39 -43.31 3.37
C THR A 241 -26.55 -42.59 4.70
N THR A 242 -26.00 -41.37 4.85
CA THR A 242 -26.18 -40.54 6.05
C THR A 242 -27.42 -39.67 5.88
N PRO A 243 -28.51 -39.89 6.63
CA PRO A 243 -29.70 -39.05 6.59
C PRO A 243 -29.36 -37.60 6.96
N MET A 244 -30.08 -36.64 6.38
CA MET A 244 -29.82 -35.20 6.62
C MET A 244 -29.83 -34.80 8.11
N PRO A 245 -30.76 -35.27 8.96
CA PRO A 245 -30.78 -34.92 10.38
C PRO A 245 -29.58 -35.42 11.20
N ASP A 246 -28.81 -36.36 10.66
CA ASP A 246 -27.69 -37.01 11.36
C ASP A 246 -26.33 -36.43 10.95
N ARG A 247 -26.31 -35.51 9.97
CA ARG A 247 -25.07 -34.91 9.47
C ARG A 247 -24.51 -33.87 10.42
N GLN A 248 -23.19 -33.81 10.45
CA GLN A 248 -22.40 -32.72 11.04
C GLN A 248 -21.49 -32.20 9.91
N ASP A 249 -22.10 -31.47 8.98
CA ASP A 249 -21.45 -31.07 7.73
C ASP A 249 -20.62 -29.79 7.93
N ALA A 250 -19.30 -29.93 7.94
CA ALA A 250 -18.39 -28.80 8.15
C ALA A 250 -18.42 -27.78 7.00
N MET A 251 -18.72 -28.20 5.77
CA MET A 251 -18.80 -27.31 4.63
C MET A 251 -20.10 -26.49 4.65
N LEU A 252 -21.20 -27.09 5.13
CA LEU A 252 -22.45 -26.34 5.37
C LEU A 252 -22.24 -25.24 6.42
N ALA A 253 -21.59 -25.58 7.53
CA ALA A 253 -21.24 -24.60 8.56
C ALA A 253 -20.32 -23.49 8.03
N ALA A 254 -19.32 -23.84 7.20
CA ALA A 254 -18.46 -22.87 6.51
C ALA A 254 -19.25 -21.91 5.61
N ALA A 255 -20.22 -22.43 4.86
CA ALA A 255 -21.08 -21.61 3.99
C ALA A 255 -21.93 -20.63 4.80
N TYR A 256 -22.54 -21.07 5.91
CA TYR A 256 -23.29 -20.18 6.80
C TYR A 256 -22.40 -19.11 7.43
N LEU A 257 -21.18 -19.46 7.83
CA LEU A 257 -20.23 -18.51 8.38
C LEU A 257 -19.76 -17.51 7.32
N THR A 258 -19.57 -17.96 6.08
CA THR A 258 -19.22 -17.08 4.95
C THR A 258 -20.30 -16.04 4.69
N VAL A 259 -21.58 -16.43 4.71
CA VAL A 259 -22.71 -15.49 4.59
C VAL A 259 -22.75 -14.53 5.78
N ALA A 260 -22.43 -14.99 6.99
CA ALA A 260 -22.40 -14.15 8.17
C ALA A 260 -21.32 -13.06 8.17
N VAL A 261 -20.27 -13.23 7.35
CA VAL A 261 -19.20 -12.24 7.18
C VAL A 261 -19.63 -11.07 6.29
N GLU A 262 -20.77 -11.16 5.59
CA GLU A 262 -21.26 -10.11 4.69
C GLU A 262 -21.46 -8.78 5.44
N PRO A 263 -20.61 -7.78 5.19
CA PRO A 263 -20.57 -6.58 6.00
C PRO A 263 -21.61 -5.55 5.50
N GLY A 264 -21.99 -4.62 6.38
CA GLY A 264 -22.79 -3.46 6.00
C GLY A 264 -21.97 -2.42 5.23
N ARG A 265 -21.31 -1.51 5.96
CA ARG A 265 -20.44 -0.46 5.38
C ARG A 265 -18.94 -0.82 5.46
N GLN A 266 -18.59 -1.76 6.32
CA GLN A 266 -17.24 -2.30 6.51
C GLN A 266 -16.83 -3.20 5.33
N VAL A 267 -15.54 -3.53 5.25
CA VAL A 267 -15.08 -4.60 4.35
C VAL A 267 -14.86 -5.85 5.19
N GLY A 268 -15.44 -6.96 4.73
CA GLY A 268 -15.34 -8.29 5.31
C GLY A 268 -15.21 -9.28 4.16
N THR A 269 -14.23 -10.17 4.21
CA THR A 269 -13.94 -11.08 3.09
C THR A 269 -13.55 -12.45 3.59
N VAL A 270 -14.18 -13.47 3.02
CA VAL A 270 -13.70 -14.86 3.09
C VAL A 270 -12.96 -15.16 1.80
N GLY A 271 -11.63 -15.09 1.85
CA GLY A 271 -10.77 -15.23 0.67
C GLY A 271 -10.26 -16.65 0.40
N HIS A 272 -10.31 -17.54 1.40
CA HIS A 272 -9.77 -18.89 1.34
C HIS A 272 -10.64 -19.86 2.13
N ILE A 273 -10.93 -21.02 1.53
CA ILE A 273 -11.64 -22.13 2.18
C ILE A 273 -10.96 -23.45 1.77
N GLU A 274 -10.50 -24.21 2.76
CA GLU A 274 -10.07 -25.60 2.62
C GLU A 274 -11.14 -26.51 3.19
N VAL A 275 -11.45 -27.59 2.49
CA VAL A 275 -12.44 -28.59 2.91
C VAL A 275 -11.76 -29.96 2.95
N SER A 276 -12.14 -30.81 3.90
CA SER A 276 -11.62 -32.17 4.01
C SER A 276 -12.75 -33.18 4.29
N PRO A 277 -12.78 -34.35 3.60
CA PRO A 277 -11.77 -34.85 2.65
C PRO A 277 -11.91 -34.30 1.22
N ASN A 278 -12.85 -33.37 0.97
CA ASN A 278 -13.08 -32.77 -0.35
C ASN A 278 -13.46 -33.77 -1.46
N ALA A 279 -14.28 -34.77 -1.12
CA ALA A 279 -14.78 -35.78 -2.05
C ALA A 279 -16.29 -35.62 -2.30
N PRO A 280 -16.77 -35.74 -3.55
CA PRO A 280 -18.16 -35.41 -3.91
C PRO A 280 -19.21 -36.32 -3.26
N ASN A 281 -18.82 -37.51 -2.80
CA ASN A 281 -19.70 -38.50 -2.19
C ASN A 281 -19.47 -38.64 -0.67
N VAL A 282 -18.80 -37.67 -0.03
CA VAL A 282 -18.51 -37.67 1.40
C VAL A 282 -19.02 -36.37 2.02
N VAL A 283 -19.80 -36.47 3.11
CA VAL A 283 -20.12 -35.34 3.98
C VAL A 283 -18.80 -34.80 4.54
N PRO A 284 -18.46 -33.51 4.36
CA PRO A 284 -17.20 -32.98 4.85
C PRO A 284 -17.12 -32.98 6.38
N GLY A 285 -16.03 -33.58 6.90
CA GLY A 285 -15.77 -33.66 8.33
C GLY A 285 -14.95 -32.49 8.87
N ALA A 286 -14.30 -31.71 8.01
CA ALA A 286 -13.60 -30.51 8.42
C ALA A 286 -13.62 -29.45 7.31
N ALA A 287 -13.59 -28.19 7.73
CA ALA A 287 -13.34 -27.04 6.87
C ALA A 287 -12.50 -26.02 7.62
N ARG A 288 -11.64 -25.29 6.91
CA ARG A 288 -10.85 -24.18 7.44
C ARG A 288 -11.02 -22.99 6.52
N LEU A 289 -11.37 -21.82 7.06
CA LEU A 289 -11.53 -20.61 6.25
C LEU A 289 -10.84 -19.41 6.88
N SER A 290 -10.42 -18.46 6.04
CA SER A 290 -9.88 -17.18 6.46
C SER A 290 -10.96 -16.10 6.43
N ILE A 291 -11.02 -15.26 7.46
CA ILE A 291 -11.87 -14.06 7.50
C ILE A 291 -10.96 -12.86 7.65
N GLU A 292 -11.10 -11.87 6.78
CA GLU A 292 -10.40 -10.58 6.92
C GLU A 292 -11.41 -9.45 7.04
N LEU A 293 -11.22 -8.60 8.05
CA LEU A 293 -12.08 -7.46 8.35
C LEU A 293 -11.27 -6.16 8.28
N ARG A 294 -11.82 -5.12 7.63
CA ARG A 294 -11.18 -3.81 7.50
C ARG A 294 -12.13 -2.65 7.83
N ASP A 295 -11.65 -1.68 8.61
CA ASP A 295 -12.29 -0.38 8.89
C ASP A 295 -11.24 0.61 9.42
N LEU A 296 -11.42 1.92 9.25
CA LEU A 296 -10.56 2.94 9.89
C LEU A 296 -10.62 2.87 11.42
N SER A 297 -11.74 2.39 11.96
CA SER A 297 -11.99 2.30 13.39
C SER A 297 -11.77 0.88 13.90
N SER A 298 -10.67 0.66 14.63
CA SER A 298 -10.38 -0.62 15.28
C SER A 298 -11.50 -1.08 16.21
N SER A 299 -12.25 -0.15 16.84
CA SER A 299 -13.40 -0.50 17.68
C SER A 299 -14.59 -1.04 16.88
N LYS A 300 -14.78 -0.60 15.62
CA LYS A 300 -15.80 -1.16 14.73
C LYS A 300 -15.40 -2.56 14.24
N ILE A 301 -14.12 -2.77 13.92
CA ILE A 301 -13.60 -4.10 13.58
C ILE A 301 -13.82 -5.06 14.75
N ALA A 302 -13.45 -4.66 15.97
CA ALA A 302 -13.64 -5.49 17.16
C ALA A 302 -15.12 -5.86 17.38
N LYS A 303 -16.05 -4.92 17.16
CA LYS A 303 -17.50 -5.21 17.23
C LYS A 303 -17.95 -6.18 16.14
N LEU A 304 -17.44 -6.05 14.92
CA LEU A 304 -17.76 -6.95 13.82
C LEU A 304 -17.21 -8.35 14.07
N GLY A 305 -15.97 -8.47 14.54
CA GLY A 305 -15.37 -9.73 14.97
C GLY A 305 -16.19 -10.42 16.07
N ALA A 306 -16.59 -9.68 17.10
CA ALA A 306 -17.43 -10.22 18.17
C ALA A 306 -18.80 -10.70 17.68
N ALA A 307 -19.43 -9.98 16.73
CA ALA A 307 -20.69 -10.40 16.11
C ALA A 307 -20.51 -11.67 15.26
N ILE A 308 -19.41 -11.80 14.53
CA ILE A 308 -19.07 -13.01 13.76
C ILE A 308 -18.83 -14.19 14.70
N GLU A 309 -18.10 -14.00 15.81
CA GLU A 309 -17.91 -15.03 16.84
C GLU A 309 -19.24 -15.49 17.44
N GLU A 310 -20.14 -14.57 17.73
CA GLU A 310 -21.48 -14.90 18.23
C GLU A 310 -22.28 -15.71 17.19
N ARG A 311 -22.26 -15.27 15.93
CA ARG A 311 -22.94 -15.97 14.84
C ARG A 311 -22.33 -17.36 14.60
N ALA A 312 -21.01 -17.50 14.72
CA ALA A 312 -20.32 -18.79 14.63
C ALA A 312 -20.80 -19.79 15.71
N ARG A 313 -21.03 -19.32 16.95
CA ARG A 313 -21.61 -20.17 18.01
C ARG A 313 -23.03 -20.63 17.68
N GLY A 314 -23.84 -19.76 17.09
CA GLY A 314 -25.17 -20.11 16.60
C GLY A 314 -25.12 -21.18 15.50
N ILE A 315 -24.27 -20.97 14.49
CA ILE A 315 -24.07 -21.91 13.37
C ILE A 315 -23.57 -23.27 13.87
N ALA A 316 -22.63 -23.29 14.81
CA ALA A 316 -22.11 -24.52 15.40
C ALA A 316 -23.24 -25.35 16.02
N THR A 317 -24.19 -24.69 16.70
CA THR A 317 -25.38 -25.34 17.28
C THR A 317 -26.34 -25.82 16.19
N GLU A 318 -26.67 -24.96 15.21
CA GLU A 318 -27.59 -25.27 14.10
C GLU A 318 -27.10 -26.48 13.27
N THR A 319 -25.80 -26.59 13.06
CA THR A 319 -25.17 -27.61 12.21
C THR A 319 -24.59 -28.80 12.98
N ARG A 320 -24.65 -28.77 14.32
CA ARG A 320 -24.02 -29.75 15.22
C ARG A 320 -22.53 -29.95 14.93
N THR A 321 -21.83 -28.87 14.59
CA THR A 321 -20.37 -28.85 14.37
C THR A 321 -19.69 -28.10 15.51
N ALA A 322 -18.36 -28.18 15.57
CA ALA A 322 -17.54 -27.29 16.38
C ALA A 322 -16.88 -26.24 15.49
N ILE A 323 -16.96 -24.97 15.87
CA ILE A 323 -16.30 -23.85 15.18
C ILE A 323 -15.38 -23.15 16.18
N GLU A 324 -14.10 -23.08 15.85
CA GLU A 324 -13.09 -22.32 16.59
C GLU A 324 -12.62 -21.14 15.73
N LEU A 325 -12.87 -19.91 16.19
CA LEU A 325 -12.37 -18.71 15.53
C LEU A 325 -11.15 -18.20 16.29
N ARG A 326 -10.03 -17.99 15.59
CA ARG A 326 -8.79 -17.44 16.15
C ARG A 326 -8.36 -16.23 15.36
N ARG A 327 -8.08 -15.11 16.04
CA ARG A 327 -7.42 -13.96 15.41
C ARG A 327 -5.94 -14.26 15.23
N GLU A 328 -5.48 -14.30 13.99
CA GLU A 328 -4.07 -14.56 13.65
C GLU A 328 -3.26 -13.27 13.55
N ALA A 329 -3.87 -12.17 13.10
CA ALA A 329 -3.18 -10.90 12.95
C ALA A 329 -4.10 -9.71 13.26
N HIS A 330 -3.50 -8.65 13.78
CA HIS A 330 -4.08 -7.32 13.90
C HIS A 330 -3.09 -6.29 13.36
N HIS A 331 -3.56 -5.43 12.46
CA HIS A 331 -2.86 -4.25 12.00
C HIS A 331 -3.62 -3.02 12.47
N GLU A 332 -2.92 -2.10 13.15
CA GLU A 332 -3.50 -0.84 13.60
C GLU A 332 -3.82 0.08 12.42
N SER A 333 -4.83 0.93 12.59
CA SER A 333 -5.12 1.96 11.59
C SER A 333 -4.14 3.12 11.70
N ALA A 334 -3.89 3.78 10.57
CA ALA A 334 -3.04 4.96 10.51
C ALA A 334 -3.89 6.15 10.03
N ALA A 335 -4.23 7.07 10.93
CA ALA A 335 -5.02 8.25 10.57
C ALA A 335 -4.17 9.29 9.83
N ALA A 336 -4.75 9.91 8.79
CA ALA A 336 -4.13 11.08 8.16
C ALA A 336 -4.26 12.32 9.06
N ASP A 337 -3.28 13.23 9.01
CA ASP A 337 -3.32 14.50 9.74
C ASP A 337 -4.38 15.43 9.11
N PRO A 338 -5.40 15.88 9.86
CA PRO A 338 -6.48 16.70 9.31
C PRO A 338 -6.01 18.00 8.65
N ARG A 339 -4.89 18.59 9.10
CA ARG A 339 -4.34 19.82 8.52
C ARG A 339 -3.78 19.56 7.12
N LEU A 340 -3.12 18.41 6.93
CA LEU A 340 -2.59 18.01 5.63
C LEU A 340 -3.73 17.63 4.68
N GLN A 341 -4.78 16.96 5.17
CA GLN A 341 -5.99 16.71 4.37
C GLN A 341 -6.62 18.02 3.87
N THR A 342 -6.82 18.99 4.77
CA THR A 342 -7.34 20.31 4.39
C THR A 342 -6.43 21.00 3.37
N ALA A 343 -5.10 20.92 3.52
CA ALA A 343 -4.18 21.48 2.52
C ALA A 343 -4.34 20.82 1.14
N ILE A 344 -4.53 19.50 1.07
CA ILE A 344 -4.80 18.79 -0.19
C ILE A 344 -6.14 19.22 -0.79
N GLU A 345 -7.19 19.39 0.03
CA GLU A 345 -8.51 19.85 -0.42
C GLU A 345 -8.46 21.28 -0.99
N GLU A 346 -7.80 22.20 -0.29
CA GLU A 346 -7.63 23.59 -0.71
C GLU A 346 -6.79 23.69 -2.00
N VAL A 347 -5.72 22.90 -2.10
CA VAL A 347 -4.91 22.79 -3.32
C VAL A 347 -5.74 22.25 -4.48
N SER A 348 -6.50 21.18 -4.27
CA SER A 348 -7.37 20.59 -5.29
C SER A 348 -8.40 21.61 -5.80
N ALA A 349 -9.04 22.35 -4.88
CA ALA A 349 -9.99 23.41 -5.23
C ALA A 349 -9.33 24.53 -6.04
N ARG A 350 -8.13 24.98 -5.66
CA ARG A 350 -7.36 26.00 -6.40
C ARG A 350 -6.98 25.55 -7.81
N LEU A 351 -6.72 24.26 -8.00
CA LEU A 351 -6.47 23.62 -9.30
C LEU A 351 -7.75 23.34 -10.10
N ASN A 352 -8.94 23.69 -9.57
CA ASN A 352 -10.26 23.37 -10.14
C ASN A 352 -10.48 21.85 -10.32
N LEU A 353 -9.92 21.05 -9.42
CA LEU A 353 -10.10 19.59 -9.38
C LEU A 353 -11.13 19.24 -8.30
N LYS A 354 -12.08 18.38 -8.65
CA LYS A 354 -12.95 17.76 -7.63
C LYS A 354 -12.11 16.85 -6.77
N SER A 355 -12.35 16.88 -5.47
CA SER A 355 -11.74 15.95 -4.52
C SER A 355 -12.79 15.30 -3.63
N ARG A 356 -12.43 14.13 -3.06
CA ARG A 356 -13.27 13.40 -2.11
C ARG A 356 -12.43 12.78 -1.02
N ARG A 357 -12.93 12.80 0.22
CA ARG A 357 -12.39 11.99 1.31
C ARG A 357 -12.81 10.53 1.20
N LEU A 358 -11.85 9.63 1.37
CA LEU A 358 -12.04 8.18 1.35
C LEU A 358 -10.95 7.47 2.16
N PRO A 359 -11.21 6.30 2.76
CA PRO A 359 -10.15 5.49 3.36
C PRO A 359 -9.27 4.86 2.29
N SER A 360 -7.99 4.62 2.61
CA SER A 360 -7.24 3.60 1.89
C SER A 360 -7.61 2.23 2.45
N GLY A 361 -8.06 1.34 1.57
CA GLY A 361 -8.32 -0.04 1.89
C GLY A 361 -7.05 -0.88 1.97
N ALA A 362 -5.96 -0.45 1.31
CA ALA A 362 -4.69 -1.16 1.21
C ALA A 362 -3.64 -0.62 2.18
N GLY A 363 -2.61 -1.40 2.42
CA GLY A 363 -1.46 -0.94 3.17
C GLY A 363 -0.57 -0.04 2.32
N HIS A 364 0.08 0.95 2.94
CA HIS A 364 1.13 1.78 2.35
C HIS A 364 2.21 2.11 3.40
N ASP A 365 3.37 2.57 2.96
CA ASP A 365 4.46 3.04 3.82
C ASP A 365 4.05 4.20 4.75
N ALA A 366 3.06 5.00 4.34
CA ALA A 366 2.42 6.02 5.18
C ALA A 366 1.95 5.48 6.55
N GLN A 367 1.60 4.20 6.66
CA GLN A 367 1.25 3.59 7.95
C GLN A 367 2.41 3.62 8.93
N SER A 368 3.58 3.16 8.49
CA SER A 368 4.79 3.18 9.31
C SER A 368 5.16 4.62 9.67
N MET A 369 5.00 5.55 8.74
CA MET A 369 5.34 6.96 8.96
C MET A 369 4.39 7.66 9.95
N ALA A 370 3.13 7.22 10.06
CA ALA A 370 2.18 7.75 11.03
C ALA A 370 2.64 7.58 12.50
N HIS A 371 3.53 6.60 12.77
CA HIS A 371 4.13 6.42 14.11
C HIS A 371 5.20 7.48 14.44
N LEU A 372 5.75 8.15 13.43
CA LEU A 372 6.86 9.09 13.57
C LEU A 372 6.40 10.56 13.46
N GLY A 373 5.31 10.84 12.75
CA GLY A 373 4.85 12.22 12.56
C GLY A 373 3.60 12.33 11.67
N PRO A 374 3.17 13.57 11.38
CA PRO A 374 2.01 13.83 10.53
C PRO A 374 2.15 13.21 9.14
N MET A 375 1.14 12.48 8.69
CA MET A 375 1.11 11.91 7.34
C MET A 375 -0.19 12.24 6.61
N ALA A 376 -0.16 12.31 5.29
CA ALA A 376 -1.35 12.30 4.45
C ALA A 376 -1.05 11.66 3.10
N MET A 377 -2.09 11.17 2.44
CA MET A 377 -1.98 10.61 1.10
C MET A 377 -2.93 11.28 0.12
N ILE A 378 -2.48 11.31 -1.13
CA ILE A 378 -3.24 11.77 -2.29
C ILE A 378 -3.49 10.55 -3.16
N PHE A 379 -4.75 10.28 -3.49
CA PHE A 379 -5.12 9.22 -4.42
C PHE A 379 -5.50 9.75 -5.80
N VAL A 380 -5.16 9.00 -6.83
CA VAL A 380 -5.69 9.17 -8.20
C VAL A 380 -6.50 7.95 -8.63
N PRO A 381 -7.46 8.09 -9.56
CA PRO A 381 -8.27 6.98 -10.04
C PRO A 381 -7.49 5.77 -10.55
N SER A 382 -7.91 4.57 -10.18
CA SER A 382 -7.55 3.32 -10.85
C SER A 382 -8.69 2.90 -11.77
N VAL A 383 -8.43 2.75 -13.08
CA VAL A 383 -9.47 2.40 -14.06
C VAL A 383 -10.07 1.04 -13.73
N GLY A 384 -11.39 1.02 -13.50
CA GLY A 384 -12.11 -0.19 -13.08
C GLY A 384 -11.74 -0.70 -11.69
N GLY A 385 -10.93 0.03 -10.91
CA GLY A 385 -10.42 -0.41 -9.61
C GLY A 385 -9.54 -1.65 -9.69
N ILE A 386 -8.75 -1.78 -10.77
CA ILE A 386 -7.82 -2.89 -10.96
C ILE A 386 -6.44 -2.45 -10.49
N SER A 387 -5.82 -3.25 -9.63
CA SER A 387 -4.42 -3.13 -9.19
C SER A 387 -3.83 -4.53 -8.94
N HIS A 388 -2.53 -4.64 -8.65
CA HIS A 388 -1.80 -5.91 -8.50
C HIS A 388 -2.02 -6.84 -9.71
N SER A 389 -2.07 -6.25 -10.91
CA SER A 389 -2.40 -6.92 -12.15
C SER A 389 -1.74 -6.18 -13.32
N PRO A 390 -1.37 -6.86 -14.42
CA PRO A 390 -0.87 -6.18 -15.61
C PRO A 390 -1.90 -5.23 -16.25
N ARG A 391 -3.19 -5.44 -15.93
CA ARG A 391 -4.30 -4.60 -16.37
C ARG A 391 -4.51 -3.35 -15.52
N GLU A 392 -3.72 -3.16 -14.46
CA GLU A 392 -3.71 -1.90 -13.71
C GLU A 392 -3.44 -0.73 -14.65
N PHE A 393 -4.30 0.28 -14.55
CA PHE A 393 -4.17 1.44 -15.40
C PHE A 393 -4.72 2.68 -14.71
N THR A 394 -3.94 3.75 -14.72
CA THR A 394 -4.38 5.11 -14.42
C THR A 394 -4.14 5.97 -15.65
N ARG A 395 -5.12 6.82 -15.99
CA ARG A 395 -5.01 7.67 -17.18
C ARG A 395 -3.86 8.65 -17.00
N TRP A 396 -3.14 8.96 -18.06
CA TRP A 396 -2.00 9.87 -18.00
C TRP A 396 -2.38 11.26 -17.49
N GLU A 397 -3.59 11.73 -17.80
CA GLU A 397 -4.13 12.98 -17.28
C GLU A 397 -4.33 12.93 -15.76
N ASP A 398 -4.74 11.79 -15.22
CA ASP A 398 -4.96 11.60 -13.78
C ASP A 398 -3.62 11.47 -13.03
N CYS A 399 -2.62 10.78 -13.62
CA CYS A 399 -1.24 10.79 -13.13
C CYS A 399 -0.69 12.22 -13.03
N ALA A 400 -0.86 13.03 -14.09
CA ALA A 400 -0.40 14.42 -14.11
C ALA A 400 -1.14 15.29 -13.08
N ARG A 401 -2.46 15.10 -12.91
CA ARG A 401 -3.25 15.81 -11.87
C ARG A 401 -2.79 15.45 -10.47
N GLY A 402 -2.56 14.18 -10.17
CA GLY A 402 -2.05 13.74 -8.88
C GLY A 402 -0.68 14.35 -8.56
N ALA A 403 0.24 14.33 -9.54
CA ALA A 403 1.55 14.95 -9.40
C ALA A 403 1.47 16.49 -9.22
N GLU A 404 0.54 17.16 -9.90
CA GLU A 404 0.29 18.60 -9.73
C GLU A 404 -0.24 18.92 -8.32
N VAL A 405 -1.16 18.11 -7.81
CA VAL A 405 -1.67 18.25 -6.43
C VAL A 405 -0.53 18.04 -5.44
N LEU A 406 0.29 16.99 -5.61
CA LEU A 406 1.46 16.76 -4.76
C LEU A 406 2.42 17.95 -4.79
N PHE A 407 2.73 18.49 -5.97
CA PHE A 407 3.60 19.65 -6.15
C PHE A 407 3.12 20.87 -5.37
N GLU A 408 1.84 21.23 -5.54
CA GLU A 408 1.26 22.39 -4.86
C GLU A 408 1.08 22.15 -3.35
N THR A 409 0.75 20.93 -2.92
CA THR A 409 0.68 20.59 -1.49
C THR A 409 2.07 20.67 -0.84
N VAL A 410 3.13 20.15 -1.49
CA VAL A 410 4.50 20.28 -0.99
C VAL A 410 4.90 21.75 -0.86
N ARG A 411 4.57 22.60 -1.84
CA ARG A 411 4.83 24.05 -1.77
C ARG A 411 4.15 24.72 -0.57
N VAL A 412 2.90 24.37 -0.29
CA VAL A 412 2.13 24.91 0.84
C VAL A 412 2.70 24.43 2.18
N VAL A 413 3.01 23.14 2.30
CA VAL A 413 3.46 22.52 3.57
C VAL A 413 4.92 22.86 3.89
N ALA A 414 5.76 23.06 2.86
CA ALA A 414 7.16 23.44 3.02
C ALA A 414 7.40 24.96 3.14
N GLY A 415 6.34 25.78 3.01
CA GLY A 415 6.34 27.24 3.01
C GLY A 415 6.41 27.89 4.38
#